data_AF-A0AA42YZW0-F1
#
_entry.id   AF-A0AA42YZW0-F1
#
_cell.length_a   1.000
_cell.length_b   1.000
_cell.length_c   1.000
_cell.angle_alpha   90.00
_cell.angle_beta   90.00
_cell.angle_gamma   90.00
#
_symmetry.space_group_name_H-M   'P 1'
#
loop_
_entity.id
_entity.type
_entity.pdbx_description
1 polymer ?
#
loop_
_entity_poly.entity_id
_entity_poly.type
_entity_poly.pdbx_seq_one_letter_code
_entity_poly.pdbx_strand_id
1 'polypeptide(L)'
;MPSRPLGIAVVGLLSIFLATFVANPAHAFEGELKAKLSGQPGASMKVHAWYSNAGDVRIDTVGKSTEGQMMRGSTIMPAAGKSYYSISHNQKVIVEVPYEALRASSGDVAGKGRDPSLEIEKLGTETVSGVETEHVRVLDKDNNATIDLWMTPKYPPDLWTQAFRGRNLGLEMSDEERMKAMKKYGVEPGFSMKMQVRQPGRPPVEFLVEEIKRSKVAPDIFALPSGYRRVEGVVEKTLPKSADP
;
A
#
# COMPACT_ATOMS: atom_id res chain seq x y z
N MET A 1 18.79 9.60 69.93
CA MET A 1 19.79 9.98 68.90
C MET A 1 20.72 8.78 68.67
N PRO A 2 21.37 8.67 67.49
CA PRO A 2 20.91 8.07 66.23
C PRO A 2 21.00 6.50 66.27
N SER A 3 20.97 5.64 65.23
CA SER A 3 20.96 5.76 63.75
C SER A 3 20.15 4.60 63.10
N ARG A 4 20.16 4.51 61.76
CA ARG A 4 20.09 3.26 60.96
C ARG A 4 21.45 3.07 60.22
N PRO A 5 21.79 1.90 59.65
CA PRO A 5 21.32 1.45 58.31
C PRO A 5 20.63 0.06 58.36
N LEU A 6 19.68 -0.30 57.47
CA LEU A 6 19.83 -0.77 56.06
C LEU A 6 20.52 -2.16 55.95
N GLY A 7 20.03 -3.13 55.16
CA GLY A 7 19.01 -3.03 54.11
C GLY A 7 18.30 -4.33 53.73
N ILE A 8 17.38 -4.21 52.77
CA ILE A 8 16.47 -5.24 52.26
C ILE A 8 17.07 -5.89 51.01
N ALA A 9 16.91 -7.20 50.86
CA ALA A 9 17.07 -7.90 49.59
C ALA A 9 15.95 -8.95 49.42
N VAL A 10 14.80 -8.52 48.91
CA VAL A 10 13.76 -9.44 48.43
C VAL A 10 14.09 -9.82 46.99
N VAL A 11 14.30 -11.10 46.73
CA VAL A 11 14.59 -11.63 45.39
C VAL A 11 13.30 -11.60 44.57
N GLY A 12 13.14 -10.57 43.74
CA GLY A 12 12.04 -10.45 42.78
C GLY A 12 12.31 -11.26 41.52
N LEU A 13 11.54 -12.33 41.33
CA LEU A 13 11.62 -13.20 40.15
C LEU A 13 11.05 -12.47 38.91
N LEU A 14 11.92 -11.85 38.11
CA LEU A 14 11.52 -11.12 36.89
C LEU A 14 11.08 -12.12 35.79
N SER A 15 9.80 -12.48 35.81
CA SER A 15 9.19 -13.29 34.76
C SER A 15 9.01 -12.43 33.50
N ILE A 16 9.95 -12.55 32.56
CA ILE A 16 9.85 -11.92 31.25
C ILE A 16 8.75 -12.64 30.46
N PHE A 17 7.53 -12.09 30.50
CA PHE A 17 6.51 -12.38 29.50
C PHE A 17 6.99 -11.81 28.16
N LEU A 18 7.67 -12.66 27.39
CA LEU A 18 8.01 -12.35 26.02
C LEU A 18 6.71 -12.39 25.20
N ALA A 19 6.03 -11.25 25.11
CA ALA A 19 4.85 -11.07 24.29
C ALA A 19 5.24 -11.20 22.82
N THR A 20 5.31 -12.44 22.32
CA THR A 20 5.37 -12.72 20.90
C THR A 20 4.13 -12.11 20.27
N PHE A 21 4.31 -11.09 19.43
CA PHE A 21 3.29 -10.62 18.51
C PHE A 21 2.96 -11.76 17.55
N VAL A 22 2.04 -12.63 17.94
CA VAL A 22 1.44 -13.62 17.04
C VAL A 22 0.57 -12.82 16.08
N ALA A 23 1.11 -12.54 14.88
CA ALA A 23 0.36 -11.92 13.80
C ALA A 23 -0.93 -12.73 13.59
N ASN A 24 -2.09 -12.08 13.74
CA ASN A 24 -3.37 -12.77 13.76
C ASN A 24 -3.65 -13.43 12.40
N PRO A 25 -3.62 -14.77 12.29
CA PRO A 25 -3.66 -15.46 10.99
C PRO A 25 -5.00 -15.30 10.28
N ALA A 26 -6.04 -14.83 10.98
CA ALA A 26 -7.35 -14.53 10.40
C ALA A 26 -7.33 -13.45 9.28
N HIS A 27 -6.27 -12.65 9.19
CA HIS A 27 -6.14 -11.58 8.20
C HIS A 27 -5.10 -11.86 7.10
N ALA A 28 -4.32 -12.94 7.20
CA ALA A 28 -3.34 -13.27 6.17
C ALA A 28 -4.04 -13.72 4.87
N PHE A 29 -3.70 -13.07 3.75
CA PHE A 29 -4.08 -13.52 2.42
C PHE A 29 -2.85 -14.09 1.71
N GLU A 30 -2.96 -15.33 1.25
CA GLU A 30 -2.00 -15.95 0.35
C GLU A 30 -2.71 -16.21 -0.99
N GLY A 31 -2.13 -15.75 -2.10
CA GLY A 31 -2.75 -15.91 -3.41
C GLY A 31 -2.26 -14.94 -4.48
N GLU A 32 -3.04 -14.90 -5.55
CA GLU A 32 -2.77 -14.15 -6.78
C GLU A 32 -3.90 -13.17 -7.11
N LEU A 33 -3.56 -12.03 -7.71
CA LEU A 33 -4.48 -10.99 -8.20
C LEU A 33 -4.04 -10.55 -9.59
N LYS A 34 -4.98 -10.46 -10.53
CA LYS A 34 -4.77 -9.88 -11.86
C LYS A 34 -5.68 -8.67 -12.02
N ALA A 35 -5.14 -7.61 -12.59
CA ALA A 35 -5.85 -6.35 -12.74
C ALA A 35 -5.35 -5.54 -13.94
N LYS A 36 -6.13 -4.50 -14.26
CA LYS A 36 -5.75 -3.44 -15.19
C LYS A 36 -5.62 -2.13 -14.44
N LEU A 37 -4.61 -1.35 -14.81
CA LEU A 37 -4.43 0.05 -14.45
C LEU A 37 -4.44 0.87 -15.75
N SER A 38 -5.21 1.94 -15.79
CA SER A 38 -5.23 2.95 -16.84
C SER A 38 -5.17 4.34 -16.21
N GLY A 39 -4.62 5.32 -16.92
CA GLY A 39 -4.48 6.68 -16.41
C GLY A 39 -4.42 7.71 -17.53
N GLN A 40 -3.38 7.64 -18.36
CA GLN A 40 -3.30 8.49 -19.55
C GLN A 40 -3.98 7.80 -20.75
N PRO A 41 -4.59 8.56 -21.68
CA PRO A 41 -5.06 8.03 -22.96
C PRO A 41 -3.96 7.22 -23.67
N GLY A 42 -4.27 5.98 -24.06
CA GLY A 42 -3.30 5.05 -24.68
C GLY A 42 -2.39 4.29 -23.70
N ALA A 43 -2.27 4.73 -22.44
CA ALA A 43 -1.50 4.03 -21.41
C ALA A 43 -2.39 3.09 -20.59
N SER A 44 -2.22 1.78 -20.83
CA SER A 44 -2.79 0.72 -20.00
C SER A 44 -1.71 -0.27 -19.60
N MET A 45 -1.74 -0.67 -18.33
CA MET A 45 -0.84 -1.63 -17.71
C MET A 45 -1.66 -2.79 -17.17
N LYS A 46 -1.29 -4.01 -17.56
CA LYS A 46 -1.70 -5.22 -16.84
C LYS A 46 -0.85 -5.37 -15.59
N VAL A 47 -1.49 -5.72 -14.50
CA VAL A 47 -0.91 -5.93 -13.18
C VAL A 47 -1.15 -7.38 -12.78
N HIS A 48 -0.10 -8.06 -12.32
CA HIS A 48 -0.19 -9.39 -11.72
C HIS A 48 0.52 -9.34 -10.38
N ALA A 49 -0.22 -9.49 -9.29
CA ALA A 49 0.30 -9.43 -7.93
C ALA A 49 0.20 -10.80 -7.24
N TRP A 50 1.19 -11.10 -6.41
CA TRP A 50 1.24 -12.27 -5.54
C TRP A 50 1.50 -11.83 -4.10
N TYR A 51 0.87 -12.53 -3.17
CA TYR A 51 0.92 -12.26 -1.73
C TYR A 51 1.29 -13.56 -1.00
N SER A 52 2.32 -13.54 -0.17
CA SER A 52 2.70 -14.67 0.69
C SER A 52 1.94 -14.60 2.02
N ASN A 53 1.76 -15.75 2.67
CA ASN A 53 1.21 -15.80 4.04
C ASN A 53 2.11 -15.12 5.08
N ALA A 54 3.40 -14.91 4.77
CA ALA A 54 4.34 -14.15 5.58
C ALA A 54 4.24 -12.63 5.36
N GLY A 55 3.52 -12.17 4.34
CA GLY A 55 3.33 -10.75 4.01
C GLY A 55 4.29 -10.21 2.94
N ASP A 56 5.00 -11.08 2.23
CA ASP A 56 5.77 -10.70 1.05
C ASP A 56 4.81 -10.39 -0.09
N VAL A 57 5.10 -9.33 -0.85
CA VAL A 57 4.32 -8.96 -2.02
C VAL A 57 5.22 -8.86 -3.24
N ARG A 58 4.77 -9.39 -4.36
CA ARG A 58 5.35 -9.13 -5.68
C ARG A 58 4.29 -8.59 -6.61
N ILE A 59 4.63 -7.61 -7.43
CA ILE A 59 3.75 -7.01 -8.43
C ILE A 59 4.51 -6.93 -9.75
N ASP A 60 4.14 -7.75 -10.73
CA ASP A 60 4.61 -7.62 -12.11
C ASP A 60 3.65 -6.70 -12.87
N THR A 61 4.21 -5.82 -13.69
CA THR A 61 3.49 -4.89 -14.54
C THR A 61 3.97 -4.99 -15.98
N VAL A 62 3.02 -5.02 -16.92
CA VAL A 62 3.29 -5.05 -18.35
C VAL A 62 2.33 -4.09 -19.05
N GLY A 63 2.86 -3.10 -19.76
CA GLY A 63 2.05 -2.14 -20.50
C GLY A 63 2.84 -1.48 -21.63
N LYS A 64 2.23 -0.47 -22.25
CA LYS A 64 2.90 0.44 -23.18
C LYS A 64 3.08 1.81 -22.53
N SER A 65 4.21 2.44 -22.78
CA SER A 65 4.38 3.88 -22.53
C SER A 65 3.50 4.70 -23.48
N THR A 66 3.39 5.99 -23.24
CA THR A 66 2.79 6.98 -24.16
C THR A 66 3.44 6.97 -25.54
N GLU A 67 4.73 6.66 -25.62
CA GLU A 67 5.52 6.48 -26.85
C GLU A 67 5.32 5.09 -27.51
N GLY A 68 4.45 4.25 -26.96
CA GLY A 68 4.17 2.90 -27.45
C GLY A 68 5.22 1.84 -27.09
N GLN A 69 6.29 2.20 -26.38
CA GLN A 69 7.33 1.26 -25.96
C GLN A 69 6.78 0.27 -24.93
N MET A 70 7.08 -1.03 -25.08
CA MET A 70 6.68 -2.04 -24.11
C MET A 70 7.47 -1.89 -22.81
N MET A 71 6.79 -1.53 -21.73
CA MET A 71 7.36 -1.45 -20.39
C MET A 71 7.06 -2.74 -19.62
N ARG A 72 8.09 -3.37 -19.06
CA ARG A 72 7.96 -4.46 -18.09
C ARG A 72 8.72 -4.11 -16.81
N GLY A 73 7.98 -3.92 -15.73
CA GLY A 73 8.52 -3.64 -14.40
C GLY A 73 8.01 -4.62 -13.37
N SER A 74 8.80 -4.92 -12.34
CA SER A 74 8.35 -5.66 -11.16
C SER A 74 8.69 -4.92 -9.88
N THR A 75 7.79 -4.94 -8.90
CA THR A 75 8.06 -4.49 -7.52
C THR A 75 8.05 -5.71 -6.61
N ILE A 76 9.08 -5.89 -5.78
CA ILE A 76 9.12 -6.91 -4.73
C ILE A 76 9.26 -6.21 -3.38
N MET A 77 8.33 -6.48 -2.47
CA MET A 77 8.22 -5.92 -1.13
C MET A 77 8.25 -7.07 -0.12
N PRO A 78 9.44 -7.45 0.39
CA PRO A 78 9.57 -8.47 1.42
C PRO A 78 8.84 -8.09 2.71
N ALA A 79 8.32 -9.09 3.42
CA ALA A 79 7.77 -8.90 4.77
C ALA A 79 8.86 -8.52 5.77
N ALA A 80 10.04 -9.13 5.63
CA ALA A 80 11.19 -8.96 6.49
C ALA A 80 12.34 -8.27 5.74
N GLY A 81 12.96 -7.28 6.37
CA GLY A 81 14.06 -6.51 5.79
C GLY A 81 13.87 -5.01 6.01
N LYS A 82 14.71 -4.21 5.36
CA LYS A 82 14.68 -2.74 5.43
C LYS A 82 14.36 -2.06 4.10
N SER A 83 14.25 -2.83 3.02
CA SER A 83 14.13 -2.32 1.65
C SER A 83 13.08 -3.08 0.87
N TYR A 84 12.53 -2.42 -0.14
CA TYR A 84 11.82 -3.05 -1.25
C TYR A 84 12.61 -2.84 -2.55
N TYR A 85 12.22 -3.55 -3.60
CA TYR A 85 12.97 -3.62 -4.85
C TYR A 85 12.08 -3.25 -6.03
N SER A 86 12.51 -2.27 -6.82
CA SER A 86 11.92 -1.95 -8.12
C SER A 86 12.81 -2.48 -9.24
N ILE A 87 12.24 -3.22 -10.18
CA ILE A 87 12.96 -4.01 -11.17
C ILE A 87 12.56 -3.54 -12.57
N SER A 88 13.51 -3.00 -13.32
CA SER A 88 13.36 -2.68 -14.74
C SER A 88 13.87 -3.85 -15.58
N HIS A 89 12.96 -4.66 -16.13
CA HIS A 89 13.34 -5.86 -16.89
C HIS A 89 14.00 -5.51 -18.22
N ASN A 90 13.53 -4.45 -18.89
CA ASN A 90 14.12 -3.96 -20.14
C ASN A 90 15.58 -3.54 -19.96
N GLN A 91 15.94 -2.95 -18.82
CA GLN A 91 17.29 -2.45 -18.53
C GLN A 91 18.15 -3.46 -17.72
N LYS A 92 17.56 -4.57 -17.24
CA LYS A 92 18.15 -5.51 -16.28
C LYS A 92 18.72 -4.82 -15.02
N VAL A 93 17.96 -3.87 -14.47
CA VAL A 93 18.32 -3.12 -13.26
C VAL A 93 17.37 -3.47 -12.12
N ILE A 94 17.92 -3.65 -10.91
CA ILE A 94 17.19 -3.66 -9.64
C ILE A 94 17.60 -2.39 -8.89
N VAL A 95 16.62 -1.56 -8.54
CA VAL A 95 16.76 -0.45 -7.60
C VAL A 95 16.31 -0.94 -6.23
N GLU A 96 17.23 -0.98 -5.27
CA GLU A 96 16.91 -1.23 -3.87
C GLU A 96 16.53 0.09 -3.19
N VAL A 97 15.36 0.18 -2.59
CA VAL A 97 14.84 1.41 -1.97
C VAL A 97 14.46 1.13 -0.52
N PRO A 98 15.01 1.86 0.47
CA PRO A 98 14.65 1.68 1.87
C PRO A 98 13.15 1.93 2.15
N TYR A 99 12.53 1.19 3.06
CA TYR A 99 11.16 1.42 3.49
C TYR A 99 10.96 2.77 4.19
N GLU A 100 12.01 3.30 4.83
CA GLU A 100 12.03 4.67 5.35
C GLU A 100 11.95 5.74 4.24
N ALA A 101 12.48 5.44 3.04
CA ALA A 101 12.37 6.33 1.88
C ALA A 101 10.93 6.44 1.37
N LEU A 102 10.13 5.37 1.45
CA LEU A 102 8.69 5.45 1.16
C LEU A 102 8.01 6.45 2.10
N ARG A 103 8.28 6.36 3.40
CA ARG A 103 7.72 7.29 4.41
C ARG A 103 8.15 8.73 4.18
N ALA A 104 9.39 8.96 3.72
CA ALA A 104 9.89 10.28 3.35
C ALA A 104 9.24 10.80 2.06
N SER A 105 9.09 9.97 1.02
CA SER A 105 8.44 10.34 -0.24
C SER A 105 6.92 10.55 -0.11
N SER A 106 6.27 9.92 0.87
CA SER A 106 4.91 10.28 1.29
C SER A 106 4.87 11.53 2.17
N GLY A 107 6.02 12.11 2.55
CA GLY A 107 6.12 13.35 3.32
C GLY A 107 5.69 14.60 2.54
N ASP A 108 5.84 14.58 1.21
CA ASP A 108 5.25 15.60 0.31
C ASP A 108 3.73 15.40 0.11
N VAL A 109 3.15 14.37 0.75
CA VAL A 109 1.71 14.07 0.82
C VAL A 109 1.26 14.12 2.28
N ALA A 110 1.83 15.06 3.05
CA ALA A 110 1.27 15.48 4.32
C ALA A 110 -0.02 16.28 4.05
N GLY A 111 -1.16 15.58 4.01
CA GLY A 111 -2.47 16.22 4.01
C GLY A 111 -2.54 17.27 5.11
N LYS A 112 -3.01 18.48 4.77
CA LYS A 112 -2.96 19.65 5.68
C LYS A 112 -4.05 19.58 6.77
N GLY A 113 -3.96 18.60 7.65
CA GLY A 113 -4.85 18.50 8.81
C GLY A 113 -4.72 17.21 9.58
N ARG A 114 -5.07 17.26 10.88
CA ARG A 114 -5.38 16.08 11.69
C ARG A 114 -6.81 15.55 11.43
N ASP A 115 -7.52 16.14 10.46
CA ASP A 115 -8.91 15.88 10.12
C ASP A 115 -9.08 16.24 8.62
N PRO A 116 -8.94 15.26 7.70
CA PRO A 116 -9.03 15.52 6.26
C PRO A 116 -10.49 15.79 5.85
N SER A 117 -10.68 16.75 4.94
CA SER A 117 -11.98 17.27 4.53
C SER A 117 -12.69 16.33 3.53
N LEU A 118 -13.10 15.17 4.04
CA LEU A 118 -13.72 14.10 3.27
C LEU A 118 -15.24 14.03 3.46
N GLU A 119 -15.96 13.90 2.36
CA GLU A 119 -17.34 13.41 2.34
C GLU A 119 -17.39 12.03 1.69
N ILE A 120 -18.17 11.12 2.26
CA ILE A 120 -18.35 9.76 1.72
C ILE A 120 -19.84 9.53 1.43
N GLU A 121 -20.14 9.22 0.17
CA GLU A 121 -21.48 8.89 -0.32
C GLU A 121 -21.56 7.38 -0.61
N LYS A 122 -22.64 6.74 -0.18
CA LYS A 122 -22.99 5.38 -0.60
C LYS A 122 -23.84 5.48 -1.87
N LEU A 123 -23.35 4.93 -2.98
CA LEU A 123 -24.00 5.04 -4.29
C LEU A 123 -24.81 3.80 -4.69
N GLY A 124 -24.53 2.64 -4.07
CA GLY A 124 -25.33 1.43 -4.21
C GLY A 124 -24.48 0.16 -4.16
N THR A 125 -24.95 -0.89 -4.83
CA THR A 125 -24.25 -2.17 -4.96
C THR A 125 -24.05 -2.53 -6.43
N GLU A 126 -22.87 -3.03 -6.78
CA GLU A 126 -22.51 -3.50 -8.13
C GLU A 126 -21.76 -4.84 -8.02
N THR A 127 -21.85 -5.68 -9.06
CA THR A 127 -20.99 -6.88 -9.16
C THR A 127 -19.79 -6.59 -10.04
N VAL A 128 -18.60 -6.50 -9.44
CA VAL A 128 -17.33 -6.29 -10.14
C VAL A 128 -16.60 -7.63 -10.25
N SER A 129 -16.36 -8.10 -11.48
CA SER A 129 -15.63 -9.35 -11.76
C SER A 129 -16.15 -10.57 -11.00
N GLY A 130 -17.49 -10.69 -10.90
CA GLY A 130 -18.16 -11.77 -10.17
C GLY A 130 -18.13 -11.65 -8.65
N VAL A 131 -17.75 -10.50 -8.10
CA VAL A 131 -17.76 -10.21 -6.66
C VAL A 131 -18.74 -9.07 -6.38
N GLU A 132 -19.65 -9.29 -5.45
CA GLU A 132 -20.55 -8.25 -4.95
C GLU A 132 -19.76 -7.18 -4.18
N THR A 133 -20.05 -5.92 -4.48
CA THR A 133 -19.36 -4.75 -3.93
C THR A 133 -20.35 -3.65 -3.56
N GLU A 134 -20.05 -2.92 -2.48
CA GLU A 134 -20.66 -1.63 -2.17
C GLU A 134 -19.91 -0.53 -2.96
N HIS A 135 -20.61 0.19 -3.83
CA HIS A 135 -20.05 1.34 -4.53
C HIS A 135 -20.18 2.56 -3.63
N VAL A 136 -19.02 3.11 -3.24
CA VAL A 136 -18.91 4.33 -2.44
C VAL A 136 -18.10 5.38 -3.19
N ARG A 137 -18.42 6.65 -2.97
CA ARG A 137 -17.67 7.79 -3.49
C ARG A 137 -17.08 8.56 -2.32
N VAL A 138 -15.78 8.84 -2.42
CA VAL A 138 -15.09 9.78 -1.53
C VAL A 138 -14.88 11.07 -2.31
N LEU A 139 -15.37 12.18 -1.75
CA LEU A 139 -15.07 13.54 -2.19
C LEU A 139 -13.98 14.09 -1.28
N ASP A 140 -12.78 14.23 -1.81
CA ASP A 140 -11.66 14.87 -1.12
C ASP A 140 -11.67 16.36 -1.51
N LYS A 141 -12.08 17.21 -0.56
CA LYS A 141 -12.17 18.66 -0.77
C LYS A 141 -10.82 19.36 -0.70
N ASP A 142 -9.86 18.78 0.02
CA ASP A 142 -8.52 19.35 0.19
C ASP A 142 -7.72 19.22 -1.11
N ASN A 143 -7.89 18.09 -1.81
CA ASN A 143 -7.27 17.80 -3.10
C ASN A 143 -8.17 18.08 -4.32
N ASN A 144 -9.42 18.47 -4.11
CA ASN A 144 -10.45 18.62 -5.16
C ASN A 144 -10.54 17.36 -6.04
N ALA A 145 -10.59 16.19 -5.40
CA ALA A 145 -10.59 14.89 -6.06
C ALA A 145 -11.89 14.12 -5.77
N THR A 146 -12.36 13.37 -6.76
CA THR A 146 -13.47 12.43 -6.64
C THR A 146 -12.92 11.02 -6.83
N ILE A 147 -13.18 10.14 -5.85
CA ILE A 147 -12.65 8.78 -5.79
C ILE A 147 -13.81 7.81 -5.63
N ASP A 148 -14.19 7.14 -6.72
CA ASP A 148 -15.17 6.05 -6.70
C ASP A 148 -14.46 4.73 -6.34
N LEU A 149 -15.00 3.98 -5.37
CA LEU A 149 -14.47 2.72 -4.85
C LEU A 149 -15.56 1.65 -4.83
N TRP A 150 -15.23 0.43 -5.25
CA TRP A 150 -16.13 -0.72 -5.22
C TRP A 150 -15.64 -1.74 -4.20
N MET A 151 -16.17 -1.64 -2.98
CA MET A 151 -15.63 -2.25 -1.78
C MET A 151 -16.27 -3.61 -1.49
N THR A 152 -15.48 -4.61 -1.10
CA THR A 152 -15.99 -5.93 -0.67
C THR A 152 -15.30 -6.43 0.60
N PRO A 153 -16.04 -6.96 1.61
CA PRO A 153 -15.45 -7.55 2.81
C PRO A 153 -14.86 -8.95 2.56
N LYS A 154 -15.01 -9.51 1.35
CA LYS A 154 -14.55 -10.86 0.97
C LYS A 154 -13.02 -11.04 1.06
N TYR A 155 -12.26 -9.95 0.98
CA TYR A 155 -10.80 -9.95 1.03
C TYR A 155 -10.29 -8.86 2.00
N PRO A 156 -9.09 -9.03 2.61
CA PRO A 156 -8.56 -8.08 3.57
C PRO A 156 -8.41 -6.65 3.00
N PRO A 157 -8.79 -5.60 3.75
CA PRO A 157 -8.76 -4.20 3.27
C PRO A 157 -7.34 -3.67 3.03
N ASP A 158 -6.34 -4.30 3.67
CA ASP A 158 -4.92 -3.95 3.61
C ASP A 158 -4.17 -4.60 2.44
N LEU A 159 -4.78 -5.53 1.69
CA LEU A 159 -4.18 -6.06 0.45
C LEU A 159 -3.67 -4.96 -0.49
N TRP A 160 -4.43 -3.85 -0.55
CA TRP A 160 -4.07 -2.66 -1.31
C TRP A 160 -2.86 -1.92 -0.76
N THR A 161 -2.81 -1.68 0.54
CA THR A 161 -1.70 -0.93 1.16
C THR A 161 -0.46 -1.79 1.35
N GLN A 162 -0.59 -3.11 1.44
CA GLN A 162 0.53 -4.05 1.30
C GLN A 162 1.15 -3.97 -0.10
N ALA A 163 0.33 -3.88 -1.15
CA ALA A 163 0.78 -3.79 -2.54
C ALA A 163 1.28 -2.39 -2.96
N PHE A 164 0.75 -1.32 -2.36
CA PHE A 164 1.05 0.06 -2.76
C PHE A 164 1.55 0.90 -1.58
N ARG A 165 2.36 0.32 -0.67
CA ARG A 165 2.97 1.00 0.49
C ARG A 165 3.56 2.35 0.06
N GLY A 166 3.04 3.45 0.61
CA GLY A 166 3.50 4.82 0.30
C GLY A 166 2.98 5.43 -1.02
N ARG A 167 2.27 4.68 -1.86
CA ARG A 167 1.56 5.18 -3.05
C ARG A 167 0.06 5.18 -2.79
N ASN A 168 -0.35 6.02 -1.85
CA ASN A 168 -1.75 6.37 -1.67
C ASN A 168 -2.26 7.02 -2.98
N LEU A 169 -3.21 6.35 -3.64
CA LEU A 169 -3.73 6.72 -4.97
C LEU A 169 -4.72 7.90 -4.85
N GLY A 170 -4.27 9.02 -4.29
CA GLY A 170 -5.10 10.18 -3.92
C GLY A 170 -5.85 10.05 -2.59
N LEU A 171 -5.66 8.95 -1.84
CA LEU A 171 -6.25 8.76 -0.49
C LEU A 171 -5.18 8.98 0.57
N GLU A 172 -4.91 10.23 0.94
CA GLU A 172 -3.75 10.69 1.74
C GLU A 172 -3.71 10.22 3.21
N MET A 173 -4.52 9.23 3.59
CA MET A 173 -4.68 8.74 4.95
C MET A 173 -3.91 7.44 5.21
N SER A 174 -3.64 7.14 6.48
CA SER A 174 -3.25 5.78 6.90
C SER A 174 -4.42 4.79 6.78
N ASP A 175 -4.12 3.49 6.81
CA ASP A 175 -5.15 2.45 6.86
C ASP A 175 -6.13 2.61 8.02
N GLU A 176 -5.62 2.98 9.20
CA GLU A 176 -6.44 3.14 10.39
C GLU A 176 -7.39 4.32 10.27
N GLU A 177 -6.92 5.45 9.74
CA GLU A 177 -7.74 6.63 9.45
C GLU A 177 -8.77 6.34 8.35
N ARG A 178 -8.38 5.61 7.30
CA ARG A 178 -9.28 5.13 6.24
C ARG A 178 -10.38 4.24 6.79
N MET A 179 -10.04 3.26 7.64
CA MET A 179 -11.03 2.40 8.31
C MET A 179 -11.95 3.19 9.25
N LYS A 180 -11.42 4.15 10.01
CA LYS A 180 -12.20 5.03 10.90
C LYS A 180 -13.15 5.92 10.10
N ALA A 181 -12.68 6.53 9.01
CA ALA A 181 -13.50 7.35 8.12
C ALA A 181 -14.62 6.52 7.49
N MET A 182 -14.31 5.38 6.85
CA MET A 182 -15.33 4.50 6.26
C MET A 182 -16.42 4.12 7.28
N LYS A 183 -16.01 3.69 8.49
CA LYS A 183 -16.95 3.37 9.58
C LYS A 183 -17.79 4.56 10.07
N LYS A 184 -17.23 5.78 10.13
CA LYS A 184 -17.95 7.03 10.48
C LYS A 184 -19.13 7.28 9.53
N TYR A 185 -18.99 6.91 8.26
CA TYR A 185 -20.06 7.02 7.24
C TYR A 185 -20.79 5.68 6.98
N GLY A 186 -20.66 4.72 7.90
CA GLY A 186 -21.36 3.43 7.88
C GLY A 186 -20.94 2.47 6.77
N VAL A 187 -19.80 2.71 6.10
CA VAL A 187 -19.21 1.83 5.09
C VAL A 187 -18.35 0.79 5.79
N GLU A 188 -18.57 -0.49 5.52
CA GLU A 188 -17.72 -1.55 6.05
C GLU A 188 -16.35 -1.55 5.35
N PRO A 189 -15.22 -1.52 6.08
CA PRO A 189 -13.91 -1.59 5.46
C PRO A 189 -13.72 -2.90 4.71
N GLY A 190 -13.24 -2.80 3.48
CA GLY A 190 -13.03 -3.94 2.61
C GLY A 190 -11.94 -3.70 1.58
N PHE A 191 -11.75 -4.71 0.73
CA PHE A 191 -10.88 -4.62 -0.42
C PHE A 191 -11.61 -3.92 -1.58
N SER A 192 -10.92 -3.03 -2.30
CA SER A 192 -11.49 -2.35 -3.47
C SER A 192 -11.27 -3.19 -4.74
N MET A 193 -12.33 -3.72 -5.34
CA MET A 193 -12.28 -4.49 -6.60
C MET A 193 -12.13 -3.59 -7.83
N LYS A 194 -12.53 -2.32 -7.72
CA LYS A 194 -12.39 -1.29 -8.75
C LYS A 194 -12.25 0.06 -8.08
N MET A 195 -11.44 0.93 -8.66
CA MET A 195 -11.25 2.30 -8.21
C MET A 195 -11.21 3.24 -9.41
N GLN A 196 -11.85 4.39 -9.33
CA GLN A 196 -11.67 5.49 -10.28
C GLN A 196 -11.32 6.77 -9.52
N VAL A 197 -10.24 7.44 -9.89
CA VAL A 197 -9.79 8.72 -9.34
C VAL A 197 -9.90 9.79 -10.42
N ARG A 198 -10.59 10.88 -10.13
CA ARG A 198 -10.75 12.04 -11.01
C ARG A 198 -10.34 13.29 -10.25
N GLN A 199 -9.43 14.07 -10.83
CA GLN A 199 -8.95 15.32 -10.24
C GLN A 199 -8.74 16.34 -11.37
N PRO A 200 -9.19 17.60 -11.25
CA PRO A 200 -9.00 18.61 -12.28
C PRO A 200 -7.52 18.77 -12.66
N GLY A 201 -7.25 18.88 -13.97
CA GLY A 201 -5.88 18.98 -14.50
C GLY A 201 -5.08 17.66 -14.51
N ARG A 202 -5.63 16.54 -14.02
CA ARG A 202 -5.00 15.21 -14.10
C ARG A 202 -5.85 14.24 -14.94
N PRO A 203 -5.23 13.37 -15.76
CA PRO A 203 -5.93 12.27 -16.43
C PRO A 203 -6.60 11.33 -15.41
N PRO A 204 -7.82 10.82 -15.69
CA PRO A 204 -8.54 9.96 -14.76
C PRO A 204 -7.83 8.61 -14.63
N VAL A 205 -7.56 8.19 -13.39
CA VAL A 205 -6.95 6.89 -13.11
C VAL A 205 -8.05 5.87 -12.83
N GLU A 206 -8.05 4.76 -13.55
CA GLU A 206 -8.90 3.61 -13.24
C GLU A 206 -8.04 2.40 -12.91
N PHE A 207 -8.43 1.68 -11.86
CA PHE A 207 -7.96 0.33 -11.60
C PHE A 207 -9.14 -0.63 -11.54
N LEU A 208 -8.99 -1.81 -12.14
CA LEU A 208 -9.99 -2.87 -12.17
C LEU A 208 -9.34 -4.23 -11.90
N VAL A 209 -9.77 -4.90 -10.83
CA VAL A 209 -9.42 -6.30 -10.56
C VAL A 209 -10.18 -7.19 -11.52
N GLU A 210 -9.46 -7.94 -12.34
CA GLU A 210 -10.03 -8.93 -13.28
C GLU A 210 -10.19 -10.30 -12.62
N GLU A 211 -9.25 -10.68 -11.75
CA GLU A 211 -9.24 -11.96 -11.05
C GLU A 211 -8.56 -11.81 -9.68
N ILE A 212 -9.07 -12.48 -8.65
CA ILE A 212 -8.39 -12.61 -7.36
C ILE A 212 -8.70 -13.99 -6.77
N LYS A 213 -7.65 -14.72 -6.39
CA LYS A 213 -7.72 -16.14 -6.03
C LYS A 213 -6.79 -16.47 -4.87
N ARG A 214 -7.34 -17.11 -3.83
CA ARG A 214 -6.55 -17.72 -2.75
C ARG A 214 -5.88 -18.98 -3.28
N SER A 215 -4.57 -19.07 -3.14
CA SER A 215 -3.76 -20.22 -3.56
C SER A 215 -2.40 -20.15 -2.90
N LYS A 216 -1.75 -21.31 -2.70
CA LYS A 216 -0.39 -21.34 -2.18
C LYS A 216 0.56 -20.69 -3.20
N VAL A 217 1.37 -19.74 -2.75
CA VAL A 217 2.36 -19.04 -3.59
C VAL A 217 3.74 -19.65 -3.34
N ALA A 218 4.46 -19.96 -4.41
CA ALA A 218 5.79 -20.53 -4.31
C ALA A 218 6.82 -19.46 -3.86
N PRO A 219 7.69 -19.70 -2.86
CA PRO A 219 8.57 -18.66 -2.32
C PRO A 219 9.56 -18.05 -3.32
N ASP A 220 9.93 -18.80 -4.36
CA ASP A 220 10.82 -18.36 -5.44
C ASP A 220 10.21 -17.25 -6.31
N ILE A 221 8.88 -17.07 -6.30
CA ILE A 221 8.21 -15.93 -6.94
C ILE A 221 8.74 -14.59 -6.39
N PHE A 222 9.07 -14.53 -5.09
CA PHE A 222 9.58 -13.33 -4.42
C PHE A 222 11.12 -13.19 -4.53
N ALA A 223 11.81 -14.11 -5.20
CA ALA A 223 13.26 -14.02 -5.38
C ALA A 223 13.66 -12.91 -6.36
N LEU A 224 14.76 -12.21 -6.06
CA LEU A 224 15.36 -11.25 -6.98
C LEU A 224 16.01 -11.98 -8.17
N PRO A 225 15.83 -11.51 -9.41
CA PRO A 225 16.39 -12.17 -10.58
C PRO A 225 17.92 -12.08 -10.62
N SER A 226 18.57 -13.20 -10.94
CA SER A 226 20.02 -13.29 -11.12
C SER A 226 20.51 -12.54 -12.37
N GLY A 227 21.72 -11.97 -12.31
CA GLY A 227 22.34 -11.30 -13.46
C GLY A 227 21.80 -9.89 -13.75
N TYR A 228 21.06 -9.29 -12.82
CA TYR A 228 20.60 -7.91 -12.89
C TYR A 228 21.58 -7.00 -12.13
N ARG A 229 21.86 -5.81 -12.67
CA ARG A 229 22.68 -4.80 -11.98
C ARG A 229 21.87 -4.20 -10.84
N ARG A 230 22.41 -4.23 -9.62
CA ARG A 230 21.82 -3.58 -8.45
C ARG A 230 22.31 -2.13 -8.34
N VAL A 231 21.42 -1.24 -7.92
CA VAL A 231 21.73 0.15 -7.54
C VAL A 231 20.93 0.51 -6.29
N GLU A 232 21.49 1.33 -5.43
CA GLU A 232 20.75 1.93 -4.31
C GLU A 232 19.92 3.11 -4.80
N GLY A 233 18.65 3.15 -4.40
CA GLY A 233 17.77 4.29 -4.60
C GLY A 233 18.13 5.39 -3.62
N VAL A 234 18.70 6.49 -4.12
CA VAL A 234 19.06 7.64 -3.29
C VAL A 234 17.80 8.31 -2.77
N VAL A 235 17.72 8.48 -1.44
CA VAL A 235 16.80 9.45 -0.84
C VAL A 235 17.36 10.83 -1.13
N GLU A 236 16.80 11.50 -2.13
CA GLU A 236 17.10 12.92 -2.34
C GLU A 236 16.58 13.67 -1.12
N LYS A 237 17.48 14.01 -0.19
CA LYS A 237 17.17 14.89 0.93
C LYS A 237 16.85 16.24 0.33
N THR A 238 15.57 16.55 0.22
CA THR A 238 15.08 17.91 -0.02
C THR A 238 15.65 18.79 1.08
N LEU A 239 16.73 19.51 0.78
CA LEU A 239 17.23 20.57 1.63
C LEU A 239 16.06 21.54 1.84
N PRO A 240 15.80 22.01 3.08
CA PRO A 240 14.79 23.02 3.29
C PRO A 240 15.15 24.21 2.39
N LYS A 241 14.22 24.55 1.50
CA LYS A 241 14.33 25.71 0.62
C LYS A 241 14.71 26.90 1.49
N SER A 242 15.79 27.61 1.15
CA SER A 242 16.21 28.76 1.95
C SER A 242 15.03 29.69 2.11
N ALA A 243 14.77 30.10 3.35
CA ALA A 243 14.00 31.31 3.59
C ALA A 243 14.91 32.46 3.13
N ASP A 244 14.80 32.80 1.86
CA ASP A 244 15.44 34.00 1.31
C ASP A 244 14.81 35.25 1.97
N PRO A 245 15.61 36.31 2.18
CA PRO A 245 15.42 37.29 3.24
C PRO A 245 14.31 38.34 3.03
#